data_AF-A0A355EXI8-F1
#
_entry.id   AF-A0A355EXI8-F1
#
_cell.length_a   1.000
_cell.length_b   1.000
_cell.length_c   1.000
_cell.angle_alpha   90.00
_cell.angle_beta   90.00
_cell.angle_gamma   90.00
#
_symmetry.space_group_name_H-M   'P 1'
#
loop_
_entity.id
_entity.type
_entity.pdbx_description
1 polymer ?
#
loop_
_entity_poly.entity_id
_entity_poly.type
_entity_poly.pdbx_seq_one_letter_code
_entity_poly.pdbx_strand_id
1 'polypeptide(L)'
;ADGLVGAWRASRVTSRPAGPELGLDDAVYAPPADPEWTGAWNATEAILRAARDEAAAHRTPFAVVSLTTGMQVHPDPAVRQRFMKQLGIETLSYPDDRLTAFGAREGIPVLALAPALARLAEREKVYLHGFPNTAPGEGHWNRQGHAAAARTMAGWVCGRLASGRTPS
;
A
#
# COMPACT_ATOMS: atom_id res chain seq x y z
N ALA A 1 -31.81 29.90 18.84
CA ALA A 1 -32.03 28.61 18.17
C ALA A 1 -30.93 28.48 17.14
N ASP A 2 -30.00 27.56 17.33
CA ASP A 2 -29.06 27.03 16.34
C ASP A 2 -28.25 25.94 17.04
N GLY A 3 -28.71 24.70 16.87
CA GLY A 3 -28.21 23.53 17.60
C GLY A 3 -28.48 22.27 16.80
N LEU A 4 -27.97 22.21 15.57
CA LEU A 4 -27.99 21.01 14.72
C LEU A 4 -26.74 20.94 13.86
N VAL A 5 -25.61 20.60 14.48
CA VAL A 5 -24.54 19.86 13.80
C VAL A 5 -24.19 18.69 14.71
N GLY A 6 -24.54 17.49 14.25
CA GLY A 6 -24.40 16.25 15.01
C GLY A 6 -22.97 16.04 15.47
N ALA A 7 -22.77 16.09 16.79
CA ALA A 7 -21.55 15.66 17.44
C ALA A 7 -21.44 14.14 17.31
N TRP A 8 -20.80 13.67 16.24
CA TRP A 8 -20.31 12.30 16.17
C TRP A 8 -19.23 12.13 17.23
N ARG A 9 -19.63 11.59 18.38
CA ARG A 9 -18.70 11.09 19.39
C ARG A 9 -18.01 9.87 18.78
N ALA A 10 -16.89 10.09 18.09
CA ALA A 10 -15.94 9.03 17.81
C ALA A 10 -15.44 8.51 19.18
N SER A 11 -16.04 7.43 19.66
CA SER A 11 -15.53 6.71 20.81
C SER A 11 -14.07 6.37 20.53
N ARG A 12 -13.15 6.79 21.41
CA ARG A 12 -11.74 6.38 21.32
C ARG A 12 -11.70 4.85 21.37
N VAL A 13 -11.41 4.20 20.24
CA VAL A 13 -11.12 2.77 20.24
C VAL A 13 -9.69 2.62 20.76
N THR A 14 -9.56 2.41 22.07
CA THR A 14 -8.25 2.41 22.75
C THR A 14 -7.45 1.13 22.52
N SER A 15 -8.08 0.05 22.04
CA SER A 15 -7.38 -1.18 21.64
C SER A 15 -8.35 -2.15 20.96
N ARG A 16 -8.12 -2.43 19.67
CA ARG A 16 -8.60 -3.63 19.01
C ARG A 16 -7.38 -4.54 18.78
N PRO A 17 -7.48 -5.87 18.96
CA PRO A 17 -6.40 -6.76 18.55
C PRO A 17 -6.07 -6.51 17.08
N ALA A 18 -4.78 -6.55 16.73
CA ALA A 18 -4.36 -6.46 15.33
C ALA A 18 -5.12 -7.53 14.50
N GLY A 19 -5.74 -7.11 13.40
CA GLY A 19 -6.67 -7.94 12.63
C GLY A 19 -7.13 -7.23 11.35
N PRO A 20 -8.27 -7.66 10.76
CA PRO A 20 -8.75 -7.13 9.49
C PRO A 20 -8.93 -5.61 9.54
N GLU A 21 -8.34 -4.90 8.60
CA GLU A 21 -8.38 -3.44 8.58
C GLU A 21 -9.71 -2.96 7.97
N LEU A 22 -10.40 -2.02 8.64
CA LEU A 22 -11.69 -1.53 8.16
C LEU A 22 -11.53 -0.88 6.77
N GLY A 23 -12.30 -1.36 5.79
CA GLY A 23 -12.25 -0.87 4.42
C GLY A 23 -11.19 -1.54 3.55
N LEU A 24 -10.49 -2.55 4.09
CA LEU A 24 -9.65 -3.46 3.32
C LEU A 24 -10.21 -4.88 3.40
N ASP A 25 -10.16 -5.57 2.28
CA ASP A 25 -10.49 -6.99 2.22
C ASP A 25 -9.18 -7.79 2.10
N ASP A 26 -8.99 -8.70 3.05
CA ASP A 26 -7.78 -9.49 3.22
C ASP A 26 -7.53 -10.49 2.07
N ALA A 27 -8.53 -10.77 1.24
CA ALA A 27 -8.37 -11.56 0.02
C ALA A 27 -7.36 -10.93 -0.96
N VAL A 28 -7.06 -9.63 -0.82
CA VAL A 28 -6.02 -8.95 -1.61
C VAL A 28 -4.63 -9.58 -1.45
N TYR A 29 -4.36 -10.29 -0.35
CA TYR A 29 -3.05 -10.91 -0.08
C TYR A 29 -2.85 -12.29 -0.73
N ALA A 30 -3.82 -12.77 -1.51
CA ALA A 30 -3.76 -14.08 -2.15
C ALA A 30 -4.14 -14.00 -3.63
N PRO A 31 -3.75 -15.00 -4.44
CA PRO A 31 -4.33 -15.20 -5.75
C PRO A 31 -5.86 -15.16 -5.71
N PRO A 32 -6.52 -14.52 -6.70
CA PRO A 32 -7.97 -14.42 -6.71
C PRO A 32 -8.58 -15.82 -6.72
N ALA A 33 -9.43 -16.10 -5.73
CA ALA A 33 -10.07 -17.40 -5.57
C ALA A 33 -11.46 -17.48 -6.22
N ASP A 34 -12.03 -16.32 -6.57
CA ASP A 34 -13.37 -16.20 -7.14
C ASP A 34 -13.40 -15.26 -8.36
N PRO A 35 -14.52 -15.27 -9.12
CA PRO A 35 -14.67 -14.43 -10.29
C PRO A 35 -14.67 -12.92 -10.00
N GLU A 36 -15.09 -12.47 -8.82
CA GLU A 36 -15.12 -11.06 -8.45
C GLU A 36 -13.70 -10.52 -8.29
N TRP A 37 -12.86 -11.21 -7.52
CA TRP A 37 -11.45 -10.85 -7.36
C TRP A 37 -10.65 -11.01 -8.65
N THR A 38 -10.98 -12.03 -9.47
CA THR A 38 -10.40 -12.18 -10.81
C THR A 38 -10.75 -10.98 -11.68
N GLY A 39 -12.03 -10.58 -11.67
CA GLY A 39 -12.53 -9.40 -12.38
C GLY A 39 -11.88 -8.10 -11.91
N ALA A 40 -11.74 -7.90 -10.59
CA ALA A 40 -11.11 -6.73 -9.99
C ALA A 40 -9.65 -6.57 -10.43
N TRP A 41 -8.87 -7.66 -10.40
CA TRP A 41 -7.50 -7.65 -10.89
C TRP A 41 -7.42 -7.40 -12.40
N ASN A 42 -8.26 -8.05 -13.19
CA ASN A 42 -8.29 -7.84 -14.64
C ASN A 42 -8.63 -6.38 -15.00
N ALA A 43 -9.61 -5.79 -14.32
CA ALA A 43 -9.98 -4.38 -14.52
C ALA A 43 -8.84 -3.44 -14.11
N THR A 44 -8.20 -3.69 -12.97
CA THR A 44 -7.07 -2.90 -12.49
C THR A 44 -5.91 -2.93 -13.49
N GLU A 45 -5.49 -4.11 -13.93
CA GLU A 45 -4.42 -4.28 -14.90
C GLU A 45 -4.77 -3.62 -16.25
N ALA A 46 -6.02 -3.72 -16.71
CA ALA A 46 -6.48 -3.05 -17.93
C ALA A 46 -6.42 -1.52 -17.82
N ILE A 47 -6.84 -0.95 -16.69
CA ILE A 47 -6.79 0.51 -16.44
C ILE A 47 -5.33 0.99 -16.41
N LEU A 48 -4.43 0.26 -15.74
CA LEU A 48 -3.01 0.63 -15.67
C LEU A 48 -2.33 0.57 -17.04
N ARG A 49 -2.67 -0.43 -17.87
CA ARG A 49 -2.20 -0.50 -19.26
C ARG A 49 -2.70 0.70 -20.07
N ALA A 50 -4.00 1.00 -20.00
CA ALA A 50 -4.58 2.13 -20.72
C ALA A 50 -3.94 3.47 -20.30
N ALA A 51 -3.69 3.66 -19.00
CA ALA A 51 -2.99 4.85 -18.51
C ALA A 51 -1.55 4.95 -19.02
N ARG A 52 -0.83 3.82 -19.12
CA ARG A 52 0.50 3.78 -19.75
C ARG A 52 0.43 4.17 -21.21
N ASP A 53 -0.48 3.57 -21.97
CA ASP A 53 -0.63 3.82 -23.41
C ASP A 53 -0.95 5.30 -23.68
N GLU A 54 -1.84 5.88 -22.90
CA GLU A 54 -2.18 7.31 -22.95
C GLU A 54 -0.97 8.19 -22.65
N ALA A 55 -0.25 7.92 -21.54
CA ALA A 55 0.95 8.68 -21.20
C ALA A 55 2.01 8.60 -22.30
N ALA A 56 2.20 7.42 -22.91
CA ALA A 56 3.12 7.23 -24.02
C ALA A 56 2.71 8.03 -25.27
N ALA A 57 1.41 8.07 -25.61
CA ALA A 57 0.89 8.90 -26.70
C ALA A 57 1.20 10.40 -26.49
N HIS A 58 1.24 10.83 -25.23
CA HIS A 58 1.61 12.19 -24.81
C HIS A 58 3.11 12.36 -24.49
N ARG A 59 3.97 11.39 -24.83
CA ARG A 59 5.42 11.40 -24.52
C ARG A 59 5.73 11.69 -23.04
N THR A 60 4.85 11.24 -22.16
CA THR A 60 4.95 11.43 -20.70
C THR A 60 5.33 10.11 -20.04
N PRO A 61 6.34 10.09 -19.15
CA PRO A 61 6.67 8.90 -18.37
C PRO A 61 5.52 8.50 -17.44
N PHE A 62 5.22 7.20 -17.40
CA PHE A 62 4.23 6.63 -16.49
C PHE A 62 4.88 5.62 -15.54
N ALA A 63 4.40 5.57 -14.31
CA ALA A 63 4.92 4.74 -13.24
C ALA A 63 3.82 4.47 -12.20
N VAL A 64 3.93 3.35 -11.49
CA VAL A 64 2.99 2.96 -10.44
C VAL A 64 3.72 2.85 -9.10
N VAL A 65 3.08 3.30 -8.03
CA VAL A 65 3.55 3.10 -6.65
C VAL A 65 2.44 2.39 -5.90
N SER A 66 2.74 1.22 -5.31
CA SER A 66 1.79 0.56 -4.40
C SER A 66 1.97 1.09 -2.98
N LEU A 67 0.84 1.40 -2.35
CA LEU A 67 0.78 1.83 -0.97
C LEU A 67 0.89 0.62 -0.03
N THR A 68 1.09 0.89 1.26
CA THR A 68 1.17 -0.15 2.28
C THR A 68 -0.15 -0.26 3.01
N THR A 69 -0.46 -1.44 3.53
CA THR A 69 -1.47 -1.64 4.58
C THR A 69 -0.81 -1.61 5.95
N GLY A 70 -1.62 -1.45 7.00
CA GLY A 70 -1.12 -1.48 8.38
C GLY A 70 -0.36 -2.76 8.71
N MET A 71 -0.91 -3.90 8.28
CA MET A 71 -0.34 -5.21 8.58
C MET A 71 0.93 -5.52 7.79
N GLN A 72 1.06 -5.05 6.55
CA GLN A 72 2.30 -5.19 5.78
C GLN A 72 3.50 -4.55 6.49
N VAL A 73 3.27 -3.47 7.25
CA VAL A 73 4.33 -2.68 7.90
C VAL A 73 4.24 -2.67 9.42
N HIS A 74 3.50 -3.60 10.02
CA HIS A 74 3.38 -3.68 11.48
C HIS A 74 4.79 -3.84 12.11
N PRO A 75 5.19 -3.07 13.14
CA PRO A 75 6.57 -3.04 13.65
C PRO A 75 7.03 -4.35 14.32
N ASP A 76 6.09 -5.15 14.82
CA ASP A 76 6.34 -6.49 15.34
C ASP A 76 6.14 -7.55 14.24
N PRO A 77 7.20 -8.27 13.80
CA PRO A 77 7.07 -9.36 12.85
C PRO A 77 6.17 -10.50 13.35
N ALA A 78 6.10 -10.75 14.66
CA ALA A 78 5.26 -11.81 15.20
C ALA A 78 3.77 -11.52 15.02
N VAL A 79 3.37 -10.25 15.00
CA VAL A 79 1.99 -9.86 14.65
C VAL A 79 1.69 -10.17 13.19
N ARG A 80 2.60 -9.81 12.26
CA ARG A 80 2.45 -10.12 10.83
C ARG A 80 2.33 -11.63 10.61
N GLN A 81 3.16 -12.42 11.28
CA GLN A 81 3.15 -13.88 11.21
C GLN A 81 1.84 -14.48 11.74
N ARG A 82 1.30 -13.97 12.85
CA ARG A 82 -0.01 -14.43 13.36
C ARG A 82 -1.13 -14.11 12.37
N PHE A 83 -1.11 -12.94 11.76
CA PHE A 83 -2.11 -12.55 10.78
C PHE A 83 -2.05 -13.41 9.50
N MET A 84 -0.85 -13.65 8.96
CA MET A 84 -0.66 -14.56 7.83
C MET A 84 -1.19 -15.97 8.16
N LYS A 85 -0.93 -16.47 9.37
CA LYS A 85 -1.47 -17.75 9.84
C LYS A 85 -3.00 -17.76 9.93
N GLN A 86 -3.62 -16.66 10.37
CA GLN A 86 -5.08 -16.54 10.45
C GLN A 86 -5.73 -16.60 9.06
N LEU A 87 -5.09 -16.02 8.05
CA LEU A 87 -5.57 -16.01 6.67
C LEU A 87 -5.17 -17.28 5.87
N GLY A 88 -4.29 -18.12 6.40
CA GLY A 88 -3.78 -19.29 5.69
C GLY A 88 -2.87 -18.94 4.50
N ILE A 89 -2.16 -17.81 4.58
CA ILE A 89 -1.24 -17.32 3.54
C ILE A 89 0.21 -17.30 4.05
N GLU A 90 1.17 -17.31 3.14
CA GLU A 90 2.61 -17.30 3.47
C GLU A 90 3.23 -15.90 3.45
N THR A 91 2.58 -14.95 2.78
CA THR A 91 3.12 -13.61 2.53
C THR A 91 2.01 -12.57 2.44
N LEU A 92 2.32 -11.33 2.85
CA LEU A 92 1.47 -10.15 2.63
C LEU A 92 1.87 -9.36 1.38
N SER A 93 2.89 -9.83 0.64
CA SER A 93 3.45 -9.14 -0.52
C SER A 93 2.73 -9.42 -1.83
N TYR A 94 1.77 -10.37 -1.86
CA TYR A 94 1.08 -10.75 -3.09
C TYR A 94 0.63 -9.58 -3.98
N PRO A 95 -0.07 -8.53 -3.47
CA PRO A 95 -0.50 -7.44 -4.34
C PRO A 95 0.67 -6.66 -4.94
N ASP A 96 1.74 -6.46 -4.16
CA ASP A 96 2.96 -5.79 -4.61
C ASP A 96 3.69 -6.62 -5.67
N ASP A 97 3.81 -7.92 -5.43
CA ASP A 97 4.48 -8.87 -6.33
C ASP A 97 3.72 -9.00 -7.64
N ARG A 98 2.38 -9.05 -7.58
CA ARG A 98 1.51 -9.10 -8.74
C ARG A 98 1.65 -7.82 -9.59
N LEU A 99 1.57 -6.64 -8.98
CA LEU A 99 1.75 -5.37 -9.68
C LEU A 99 3.16 -5.25 -10.28
N THR A 100 4.19 -5.69 -9.55
CA THR A 100 5.57 -5.68 -10.03
C THR A 100 5.74 -6.60 -11.25
N ALA A 101 5.18 -7.82 -11.19
CA ALA A 101 5.21 -8.76 -12.30
C ALA A 101 4.41 -8.24 -13.52
N PHE A 102 3.23 -7.64 -13.29
CA PHE A 102 2.46 -6.97 -14.34
C PHE A 102 3.27 -5.85 -14.99
N GLY A 103 3.84 -4.96 -14.19
CA GLY A 103 4.61 -3.83 -14.70
C GLY A 103 5.84 -4.27 -15.50
N ALA A 104 6.53 -5.33 -15.07
CA ALA A 104 7.65 -5.89 -15.83
C ALA A 104 7.23 -6.37 -17.23
N ARG A 105 6.05 -7.01 -17.38
CA ARG A 105 5.53 -7.46 -18.68
C ARG A 105 5.10 -6.29 -19.56
N GLU A 106 4.52 -5.25 -18.97
CA GLU A 106 3.96 -4.10 -19.70
C GLU A 106 4.97 -2.96 -19.89
N GLY A 107 6.19 -3.07 -19.38
CA GLY A 107 7.16 -1.97 -19.39
C GLY A 107 6.76 -0.79 -18.50
N ILE A 108 5.98 -1.04 -17.45
CA ILE A 108 5.57 -0.05 -16.44
C ILE A 108 6.50 -0.19 -15.23
N PRO A 109 7.26 0.85 -14.86
CA PRO A 109 8.00 0.87 -13.61
C PRO A 109 7.07 0.85 -12.40
N VAL A 110 7.30 -0.08 -11.48
CA VAL A 110 6.52 -0.22 -10.24
C VAL A 110 7.44 -0.08 -9.03
N LEU A 111 6.99 0.72 -8.05
CA LEU A 111 7.63 0.83 -6.73
C LEU A 111 6.69 0.26 -5.66
N ALA A 112 7.09 -0.86 -5.07
CA ALA A 112 6.46 -1.37 -3.86
C ALA A 112 7.01 -0.69 -2.61
N LEU A 113 6.17 0.03 -1.87
CA LEU A 113 6.59 0.72 -0.65
C LEU A 113 6.73 -0.23 0.55
N ALA A 114 5.93 -1.31 0.58
CA ALA A 114 5.83 -2.21 1.73
C ALA A 114 7.19 -2.73 2.24
N PRO A 115 8.10 -3.25 1.39
CA PRO A 115 9.38 -3.76 1.88
C PRO A 115 10.24 -2.71 2.58
N ALA A 116 10.29 -1.48 2.05
CA ALA A 116 11.10 -0.41 2.62
C ALA A 116 10.52 0.10 3.94
N LEU A 117 9.19 0.30 3.98
CA LEU A 117 8.50 0.82 5.16
C LEU A 117 8.41 -0.24 6.28
N ALA A 118 8.23 -1.52 5.96
CA ALA A 118 8.25 -2.61 6.94
C ALA A 118 9.61 -2.70 7.65
N ARG A 119 10.73 -2.60 6.90
CA ARG A 119 12.08 -2.57 7.49
C ARG A 119 12.29 -1.35 8.39
N LEU A 120 11.71 -0.21 8.05
CA LEU A 120 11.78 1.00 8.88
C LEU A 120 10.98 0.82 10.17
N ALA A 121 9.72 0.42 10.07
CA ALA A 121 8.83 0.18 11.21
C ALA A 121 9.43 -0.85 12.18
N GLU A 122 9.98 -1.94 11.65
CA GLU A 122 10.59 -3.00 12.45
C GLU A 122 11.87 -2.56 13.15
N ARG A 123 12.75 -1.83 12.46
CA ARG A 123 14.01 -1.32 13.03
C ARG A 123 13.76 -0.28 14.11
N GLU A 124 12.85 0.66 13.86
CA GLU A 124 12.61 1.81 14.74
C GLU A 124 11.51 1.53 15.77
N LYS A 125 10.82 0.40 15.67
CA LYS A 125 9.69 0.02 16.54
C LYS A 125 8.59 1.07 16.55
N VAL A 126 8.27 1.62 15.37
CA VAL A 126 7.26 2.66 15.18
C VAL A 126 6.09 2.15 14.32
N TYR A 127 4.89 2.61 14.64
CA TYR A 127 3.74 2.46 13.74
C TYR A 127 3.81 3.55 12.68
N LEU A 128 3.60 3.16 11.41
CA LEU A 128 3.53 4.09 10.28
C LEU A 128 2.10 4.44 9.88
N HIS A 129 1.12 3.73 10.46
CA HIS A 129 -0.30 3.91 10.23
C HIS A 129 -1.02 4.28 11.53
N GLY A 130 -2.19 4.90 11.39
CA GLY A 130 -3.11 5.19 12.47
C GLY A 130 -2.87 6.50 13.21
N PHE A 131 -3.92 6.98 13.85
CA PHE A 131 -3.99 8.24 14.60
C PHE A 131 -4.43 7.98 16.04
N PRO A 132 -4.36 8.97 16.94
CA PRO A 132 -4.78 8.79 18.34
C PRO A 132 -6.24 8.32 18.53
N ASN A 133 -7.09 8.46 17.51
CA ASN A 133 -8.49 8.02 17.50
C ASN A 133 -8.73 6.71 16.74
N THR A 134 -7.69 6.03 16.24
CA THR A 134 -7.78 4.72 15.58
C THR A 134 -7.05 3.65 16.39
N ALA A 135 -7.26 2.37 16.06
CA ALA A 135 -6.37 1.33 16.54
C ALA A 135 -4.93 1.61 16.07
N PRO A 136 -3.91 1.33 16.92
CA PRO A 136 -2.51 1.54 16.55
C PRO A 136 -2.14 0.75 15.27
N GLY A 137 -1.57 1.42 14.29
CA GLY A 137 -1.11 0.76 13.07
C GLY A 137 -2.19 0.41 12.05
N GLU A 138 -3.45 0.85 12.24
CA GLU A 138 -4.54 0.63 11.28
C GLU A 138 -4.92 1.96 10.57
N GLY A 139 -5.44 1.86 9.35
CA GLY A 139 -5.95 2.99 8.58
C GLY A 139 -4.86 3.70 7.79
N HIS A 140 -5.04 5.01 7.58
CA HIS A 140 -4.11 5.81 6.77
C HIS A 140 -2.72 5.91 7.40
N TRP A 141 -1.75 6.28 6.57
CA TRP A 141 -0.44 6.70 7.05
C TRP A 141 -0.56 7.84 8.06
N ASN A 142 0.23 7.73 9.13
CA ASN A 142 0.43 8.83 10.05
C ASN A 142 1.56 9.74 9.53
N ARG A 143 1.93 10.77 10.31
CA ARG A 143 3.01 11.70 9.92
C ARG A 143 4.32 10.98 9.58
N GLN A 144 4.69 9.95 10.33
CA GLN A 144 5.92 9.20 10.09
C GLN A 144 5.79 8.31 8.84
N GLY A 145 4.63 7.67 8.64
CA GLY A 145 4.33 6.89 7.44
C GLY A 145 4.40 7.73 6.16
N HIS A 146 3.73 8.90 6.14
CA HIS A 146 3.81 9.84 5.03
C HIS A 146 5.25 10.29 4.75
N ALA A 147 6.03 10.61 5.80
CA ALA A 147 7.41 11.03 5.64
C ALA A 147 8.32 9.90 5.11
N ALA A 148 8.11 8.67 5.56
CA ALA A 148 8.84 7.50 5.07
C ALA A 148 8.51 7.23 3.60
N ALA A 149 7.23 7.19 3.23
CA ALA A 149 6.77 7.03 1.86
C ALA A 149 7.35 8.12 0.94
N ALA A 150 7.25 9.40 1.35
CA ALA A 150 7.79 10.52 0.57
C ALA A 150 9.30 10.39 0.31
N ARG A 151 10.10 10.02 1.32
CA ARG A 151 11.55 9.81 1.15
C ARG A 151 11.84 8.65 0.19
N THR A 152 11.15 7.53 0.33
CA THR A 152 11.34 6.36 -0.55
C THR A 152 10.96 6.69 -2.00
N MET A 153 9.80 7.32 -2.21
CA MET A 153 9.36 7.73 -3.54
C MET A 153 10.28 8.77 -4.16
N ALA A 154 10.71 9.79 -3.41
CA ALA A 154 11.61 10.83 -3.91
C ALA A 154 12.94 10.24 -4.39
N GLY A 155 13.55 9.34 -3.61
CA GLY A 155 14.77 8.64 -4.03
C GLY A 155 14.58 7.85 -5.32
N TRP A 156 13.47 7.13 -5.44
CA TRP A 156 13.16 6.34 -6.63
C TRP A 156 12.93 7.22 -7.86
N VAL A 157 12.11 8.27 -7.75
CA VAL A 157 11.83 9.20 -8.85
C VAL A 157 13.10 9.91 -9.30
N CYS A 158 13.89 10.46 -8.36
CA CYS A 158 15.14 11.14 -8.68
C CYS A 158 16.13 10.22 -9.39
N GLY A 159 16.28 8.98 -8.92
CA GLY A 159 17.12 7.98 -9.57
C GLY A 159 16.70 7.72 -11.02
N ARG A 160 15.40 7.55 -11.27
CA ARG A 160 14.88 7.32 -12.63
C ARG A 160 15.08 8.53 -13.55
N LEU A 161 14.85 9.73 -13.05
CA LEU A 161 15.08 10.97 -13.81
C LEU A 161 16.57 11.18 -14.11
N ALA A 162 17.48 10.71 -13.26
CA ALA A 162 18.91 10.76 -13.53
C ALA A 162 19.33 9.73 -14.60
N SER A 163 18.87 8.49 -14.51
CA SER A 163 19.20 7.43 -15.48
C SER A 163 18.66 7.69 -16.89
N GLY A 164 17.51 8.37 -17.01
CA GLY A 164 16.95 8.77 -18.30
C GLY A 164 17.66 9.96 -18.98
N ARG A 165 18.64 10.59 -18.31
CA ARG A 165 19.40 11.75 -18.82
C ARG A 165 20.78 11.41 -19.39
N THR A 166 21.16 10.12 -19.45
CA THR A 166 22.44 9.73 -20.07
C THR A 166 22.40 10.07 -21.56
N PRO A 167 23.26 10.99 -22.06
CA PRO A 167 23.32 11.28 -23.49
C PRO A 167 23.81 10.03 -24.23
N SER A 168 23.11 9.64 -25.29
CA SER A 168 23.67 8.72 -26.31
C SER A 168 24.76 9.42 -27.09
#